data_AF-A0AAJ7EF88-F1
#
_entry.id   AF-A0AAJ7EF88-F1
#
_cell.length_a   1.000
_cell.length_b   1.000
_cell.length_c   1.000
_cell.angle_alpha   90.00
_cell.angle_beta   90.00
_cell.angle_gamma   90.00
#
_symmetry.space_group_name_H-M   'P 1'
#
loop_
_entity.id
_entity.type
_entity.pdbx_description
1 polymer ?
#
loop_
_entity_poly.entity_id
_entity_poly.type
_entity_poly.pdbx_seq_one_letter_code
_entity_poly.pdbx_strand_id
1 'polypeptide(L)'
;MAEDEDEGGFGGLYEDGHWVWDEATQALIFVSDLPPKPVETIQVPTKVPTGTVEFRDDVDLIEQIRFRRRYQRKLKPGQPDVITLQDVKDIALFTAPVSLLSPMLINMLHLPTTERFIRALIMYSQYYLQIADEMARRMLELEAKVRTPYCDMLENEFRDNLSDLRVLIAKEYSTMIIGGGDTRKFHHMGPQKKRKSLSDKDAHLFETLLRMTVQIVWLALGRKAFNQIELEINRIFKSETFNAVEHTLHTDYVAKMMKEEKDALLGICLRRDKKLNTRSPLMNEVFCHRDIDFRLLSLGVVKYNQYSARTLYMKRAVAGPEESLAEFGIVLGILGLPRSIFDTMLRPLPSVTEGKSKASMSSTSSYSASTKSSVSVKKNVILKLYSDIVLPTKEAKIPYFPSHFPDATEEIRPCSDVQRLRWLNRLARILYP
;
A
#
# COMPACT_ATOMS: atom_id res chain seq x y z
N MET A 1 -49.61 -1.42 -45.11
CA MET A 1 -49.55 0.04 -45.29
C MET A 1 -49.31 0.59 -43.89
N ALA A 2 -48.07 0.65 -43.42
CA ALA A 2 -47.05 1.66 -43.72
C ALA A 2 -47.50 3.05 -43.25
N GLU A 3 -46.97 3.47 -42.09
CA GLU A 3 -46.59 4.85 -41.76
C GLU A 3 -45.64 4.77 -40.55
N ASP A 4 -44.35 4.93 -40.86
CA ASP A 4 -43.29 5.33 -39.95
C ASP A 4 -43.47 6.82 -39.60
N GLU A 5 -43.08 7.25 -38.39
CA GLU A 5 -42.13 8.37 -38.21
C GLU A 5 -41.73 8.55 -36.74
N ASP A 6 -40.43 8.38 -36.52
CA ASP A 6 -39.64 8.71 -35.33
C ASP A 6 -39.66 10.21 -35.03
N GLU A 7 -39.73 10.59 -33.75
CA GLU A 7 -38.93 11.73 -33.21
C GLU A 7 -38.97 11.74 -31.66
N GLY A 8 -38.24 10.79 -31.07
CA GLY A 8 -37.80 10.92 -29.68
C GLY A 8 -36.64 11.90 -29.64
N GLY A 9 -36.91 13.17 -29.29
CA GLY A 9 -35.94 14.24 -29.19
C GLY A 9 -34.72 13.86 -28.34
N PHE A 10 -33.65 13.48 -29.03
CA PHE A 10 -32.31 13.35 -28.48
C PHE A 10 -31.79 14.78 -28.28
N GLY A 11 -31.88 15.29 -27.06
CA GLY A 11 -31.30 16.59 -26.72
C GLY A 11 -29.80 16.59 -26.99
N GLY A 12 -29.39 17.17 -28.11
CA GLY A 12 -28.00 17.23 -28.54
C GLY A 12 -27.14 18.02 -27.56
N LEU A 13 -25.86 17.63 -27.42
CA LEU A 13 -24.86 18.27 -26.55
C LEU A 13 -24.66 19.78 -26.80
N TYR A 14 -25.28 20.33 -27.85
CA TYR A 14 -25.12 21.68 -28.36
C TYR A 14 -26.43 22.42 -28.61
N GLU A 15 -27.58 21.91 -28.13
CA GLU A 15 -28.89 22.55 -28.41
C GLU A 15 -29.06 23.92 -27.73
N ASP A 16 -28.37 24.15 -26.62
CA ASP A 16 -28.49 25.38 -25.82
C ASP A 16 -27.20 26.20 -25.79
N GLY A 17 -26.61 26.48 -26.95
CA GLY A 17 -25.45 27.36 -27.04
C GLY A 17 -25.05 27.74 -28.47
N HIS A 18 -24.08 28.63 -28.58
CA HIS A 18 -23.57 29.15 -29.84
C HIS A 18 -22.05 29.09 -29.90
N TRP A 19 -21.50 29.04 -31.11
CA TRP A 19 -20.05 29.03 -31.31
C TRP A 19 -19.53 30.46 -31.52
N VAL A 20 -18.49 30.83 -30.78
CA VAL A 20 -17.83 32.13 -30.89
C VAL A 20 -16.38 31.91 -31.29
N TRP A 21 -15.90 32.73 -32.22
CA TRP A 21 -14.49 32.79 -32.55
C TRP A 21 -13.74 33.53 -31.43
N ASP A 22 -12.84 32.83 -30.75
CA ASP A 22 -11.97 33.43 -29.75
C ASP A 22 -10.62 33.82 -30.38
N GLU A 23 -10.37 35.12 -30.47
CA GLU A 23 -9.12 35.65 -31.03
C GLU A 23 -7.89 35.27 -30.20
N ALA A 24 -8.05 35.05 -28.88
CA ALA A 24 -6.93 34.72 -28.00
C ALA A 24 -6.43 33.28 -28.19
N THR A 25 -7.35 32.34 -28.43
CA THR A 25 -7.01 30.94 -28.68
C THR A 25 -6.97 30.57 -30.17
N GLN A 26 -7.35 31.49 -31.06
CA GLN A 26 -7.46 31.27 -32.51
C GLN A 26 -8.31 30.04 -32.84
N ALA A 27 -9.43 29.87 -32.11
CA ALA A 27 -10.28 28.70 -32.22
C ALA A 27 -11.76 29.05 -32.02
N LEU A 28 -12.63 28.20 -32.57
CA LEU A 28 -14.06 28.20 -32.29
C LEU A 28 -14.30 27.57 -30.90
N ILE A 29 -14.91 28.34 -30.00
CA ILE A 29 -15.29 27.89 -28.65
C ILE A 29 -16.82 27.84 -28.58
N PHE A 30 -17.36 26.75 -28.04
CA PHE A 30 -18.78 26.64 -27.77
C PHE A 30 -19.14 27.34 -26.46
N VAL A 31 -20.09 28.28 -26.52
CA VAL A 31 -20.61 29.05 -25.39
C VAL A 31 -22.04 28.57 -25.11
N SER A 32 -22.26 28.00 -23.94
CA SER A 32 -23.59 27.59 -23.47
C SER A 32 -24.42 28.81 -23.06
N ASP A 33 -25.67 28.87 -23.51
CA ASP A 33 -26.64 29.91 -23.16
C ASP A 33 -27.40 29.60 -21.87
N LEU A 34 -27.25 28.38 -21.33
CA LEU A 34 -27.77 28.02 -20.00
C LEU A 34 -27.06 28.81 -18.88
N PRO A 35 -27.78 29.23 -17.83
CA PRO A 35 -27.16 29.88 -16.67
C PRO A 35 -26.09 28.97 -16.07
N PRO A 36 -24.93 29.50 -15.67
CA PRO A 36 -23.84 28.69 -15.14
C PRO A 36 -24.36 27.90 -13.93
N LYS A 37 -24.34 26.57 -14.02
CA LYS A 37 -24.59 25.71 -12.86
C LYS A 37 -23.68 26.19 -11.74
N PRO A 38 -24.19 26.47 -10.54
CA PRO A 38 -23.34 26.81 -9.42
C PRO A 38 -22.37 25.65 -9.24
N VAL A 39 -21.09 25.92 -9.52
CA VAL A 39 -20.01 24.97 -9.25
C VAL A 39 -19.98 24.87 -7.74
N GLU A 40 -20.60 23.82 -7.19
CA GLU A 40 -20.34 23.41 -5.82
C GLU A 40 -18.85 23.11 -5.76
N THR A 41 -18.08 24.10 -5.31
CA THR A 41 -16.67 23.92 -5.00
C THR A 41 -16.61 22.81 -3.97
N ILE A 42 -16.10 21.65 -4.38
CA ILE A 42 -15.87 20.52 -3.47
C ILE A 42 -14.91 21.03 -2.41
N GLN A 43 -15.45 21.40 -1.24
CA GLN A 43 -14.65 21.88 -0.14
C GLN A 43 -13.81 20.71 0.35
N VAL A 44 -12.49 20.78 0.14
CA VAL A 44 -11.55 19.85 0.76
C VAL A 44 -11.73 20.00 2.27
N PRO A 45 -12.17 18.97 3.00
CA PRO A 45 -12.48 19.11 4.41
C PRO A 45 -11.23 19.51 5.19
N THR A 46 -11.32 20.62 5.92
CA THR A 46 -10.25 21.13 6.79
C THR A 46 -10.09 20.31 8.07
N LYS A 47 -11.07 19.47 8.41
CA LYS A 47 -11.00 18.57 9.58
C LYS A 47 -10.30 17.26 9.20
N VAL A 48 -9.52 16.72 10.15
CA VAL A 48 -8.91 15.39 10.02
C VAL A 48 -10.00 14.37 9.69
N PRO A 49 -9.82 13.49 8.68
CA PRO A 49 -10.75 12.40 8.44
C PRO A 49 -10.71 11.48 9.65
N THR A 50 -11.68 11.60 10.56
CA THR A 50 -11.82 10.74 11.75
C THR A 50 -12.81 9.61 11.55
N GLY A 51 -13.63 9.63 10.49
CA GLY A 51 -14.58 8.56 10.12
C GLY A 51 -13.96 7.43 9.29
N THR A 52 -14.76 6.43 8.96
CA THR A 52 -14.42 5.40 7.95
C THR A 52 -14.27 6.08 6.59
N VAL A 53 -13.13 5.87 5.93
CA VAL A 53 -12.86 6.40 4.59
C VAL A 53 -12.98 5.22 3.65
N GLU A 54 -14.03 5.21 2.83
CA GLU A 54 -14.30 4.12 1.91
C GLU A 54 -13.67 4.40 0.55
N PHE A 55 -12.82 3.49 0.11
CA PHE A 55 -12.31 3.47 -1.26
C PHE A 55 -13.30 2.74 -2.15
N ARG A 56 -13.44 3.18 -3.40
CA ARG A 56 -14.33 2.52 -4.35
C ARG A 56 -13.74 1.17 -4.78
N ASP A 57 -14.37 0.07 -4.39
CA ASP A 57 -13.95 -1.28 -4.77
C ASP A 57 -14.50 -1.73 -6.13
N ASP A 58 -15.71 -1.28 -6.45
CA ASP A 58 -16.40 -1.59 -7.70
C ASP A 58 -16.30 -0.40 -8.66
N VAL A 59 -15.36 -0.53 -9.60
CA VAL A 59 -15.16 0.42 -10.69
C VAL A 59 -15.84 -0.15 -11.93
N ASP A 60 -16.79 0.59 -12.51
CA ASP A 60 -17.50 0.15 -13.71
C ASP A 60 -16.57 0.00 -14.93
N LEU A 61 -17.04 -0.68 -15.98
CA LEU A 61 -16.23 -0.95 -17.17
C LEU A 61 -15.79 0.34 -17.89
N ILE A 62 -16.60 1.40 -17.86
CA ILE A 62 -16.33 2.67 -18.54
C ILE A 62 -15.19 3.40 -17.82
N GLU A 63 -15.23 3.44 -16.49
CA GLU A 63 -14.20 3.97 -15.62
C GLU A 63 -12.91 3.15 -15.71
N GLN A 64 -12.99 1.82 -15.78
CA GLN A 64 -11.81 0.98 -16.03
C GLN A 64 -11.17 1.30 -17.38
N ILE A 65 -11.97 1.45 -18.44
CA ILE A 65 -11.47 1.88 -19.75
C ILE A 65 -10.82 3.26 -19.65
N ARG A 66 -11.43 4.20 -18.91
CA ARG A 66 -10.90 5.55 -18.68
C ARG A 66 -9.57 5.49 -17.92
N PHE A 67 -9.47 4.66 -16.89
CA PHE A 67 -8.24 4.44 -16.13
C PHE A 67 -7.13 3.86 -17.00
N ARG A 68 -7.41 2.77 -17.71
CA ARG A 68 -6.47 2.15 -18.65
C ARG A 68 -5.95 3.14 -19.69
N ARG A 69 -6.83 3.99 -20.24
CA ARG A 69 -6.45 4.97 -21.26
C ARG A 69 -5.61 6.11 -20.67
N ARG A 70 -6.07 6.73 -19.58
CA ARG A 70 -5.52 8.00 -19.09
C ARG A 70 -4.50 7.86 -17.97
N TYR A 71 -4.70 6.95 -17.02
CA TYR A 71 -3.96 6.92 -15.75
C TYR A 71 -2.95 5.79 -15.65
N GLN A 72 -3.29 4.62 -16.17
CA GLN A 72 -2.43 3.45 -16.10
C GLN A 72 -1.07 3.70 -16.76
N ARG A 73 0.01 3.28 -16.09
CA ARG A 73 1.38 3.43 -16.58
C ARG A 73 1.54 2.79 -17.95
N LYS A 74 2.15 3.55 -18.86
CA LYS A 74 2.51 3.12 -20.22
C LYS A 74 3.95 2.64 -20.24
N LEU A 75 4.18 1.49 -20.85
CA LEU A 75 5.52 0.93 -21.02
C LEU A 75 6.20 1.61 -22.20
N LYS A 76 7.49 1.92 -22.03
CA LYS A 76 8.36 2.26 -23.15
C LYS A 76 8.86 0.97 -23.82
N PRO A 77 9.22 1.01 -25.12
CA PRO A 77 9.85 -0.14 -25.78
C PRO A 77 11.05 -0.66 -24.97
N GLY A 78 11.12 -1.97 -24.76
CA GLY A 78 12.18 -2.63 -23.99
C GLY A 78 12.01 -2.63 -22.47
N GLN A 79 10.97 -2.00 -21.90
CA GLN A 79 10.69 -2.08 -20.47
C GLN A 79 9.94 -3.38 -20.11
N PRO A 80 10.29 -4.04 -18.99
CA PRO A 80 9.58 -5.23 -18.53
C PRO A 80 8.14 -4.89 -18.13
N ASP A 81 7.19 -5.72 -18.58
CA ASP A 81 5.76 -5.61 -18.24
C ASP A 81 5.46 -6.29 -16.90
N VAL A 82 6.01 -5.71 -15.83
CA VAL A 82 5.80 -6.14 -14.44
C VAL A 82 5.00 -5.10 -13.67
N ILE A 83 4.30 -5.56 -12.63
CA ILE A 83 3.62 -4.69 -11.69
C ILE A 83 4.65 -3.97 -10.82
N THR A 84 4.56 -2.65 -10.80
CA THR A 84 5.39 -1.77 -9.96
C THR A 84 4.55 -1.15 -8.86
N LEU A 85 5.20 -0.62 -7.82
CA LEU A 85 4.53 0.16 -6.78
C LEU A 85 3.74 1.33 -7.37
N GLN A 86 4.22 1.92 -8.47
CA GLN A 86 3.50 3.00 -9.16
C GLN A 86 2.12 2.53 -9.66
N ASP A 87 2.01 1.33 -10.22
CA ASP A 87 0.73 0.80 -10.70
C ASP A 87 -0.29 0.63 -9.56
N VAL A 88 0.19 0.21 -8.38
CA VAL A 88 -0.65 0.08 -7.17
C VAL A 88 -1.07 1.45 -6.62
N LYS A 89 -0.13 2.42 -6.55
CA LYS A 89 -0.43 3.81 -6.16
C LYS A 89 -1.45 4.45 -7.11
N ASP A 90 -1.32 4.21 -8.41
CA ASP A 90 -2.23 4.73 -9.42
C ASP A 90 -3.67 4.24 -9.19
N ILE A 91 -3.85 2.97 -8.84
CA ILE A 91 -5.18 2.43 -8.51
C ILE A 91 -5.69 3.03 -7.19
N ALA A 92 -4.87 3.08 -6.15
CA ALA A 92 -5.26 3.66 -4.87
C ALA A 92 -5.72 5.13 -5.03
N LEU A 93 -5.00 5.94 -5.81
CA LEU A 93 -5.36 7.32 -6.13
C LEU A 93 -6.62 7.42 -6.99
N PHE A 94 -6.86 6.44 -7.86
CA PHE A 94 -8.04 6.40 -8.71
C PHE A 94 -9.32 6.14 -7.91
N THR A 95 -9.26 5.19 -6.97
CA THR A 95 -10.39 4.74 -6.16
C THR A 95 -10.59 5.54 -4.88
N ALA A 96 -9.62 6.38 -4.50
CA ALA A 96 -9.71 7.24 -3.33
C ALA A 96 -10.87 8.23 -3.42
N PRO A 97 -11.55 8.50 -2.28
CA PRO A 97 -12.52 9.58 -2.21
C PRO A 97 -11.81 10.93 -2.36
N VAL A 98 -12.48 11.88 -3.03
CA VAL A 98 -11.93 13.21 -3.34
C VAL A 98 -11.51 13.96 -2.07
N SER A 99 -12.24 13.77 -0.97
CA SER A 99 -11.94 14.35 0.34
C SER A 99 -10.58 13.94 0.92
N LEU A 100 -10.03 12.80 0.50
CA LEU A 100 -8.71 12.32 0.92
C LEU A 100 -7.60 12.86 0.01
N LEU A 101 -7.94 13.35 -1.18
CA LEU A 101 -6.96 13.78 -2.17
C LEU A 101 -6.52 15.23 -1.92
N SER A 102 -5.21 15.44 -1.93
CA SER A 102 -4.62 16.78 -1.90
C SER A 102 -3.34 16.82 -2.74
N PRO A 103 -2.93 18.01 -3.24
CA PRO A 103 -1.65 18.15 -3.91
C PRO A 103 -0.48 17.70 -3.02
N MET A 104 -0.59 17.93 -1.71
CA MET A 104 0.42 17.54 -0.75
C MET A 104 0.58 16.02 -0.66
N LEU A 105 -0.53 15.29 -0.55
CA LEU A 105 -0.53 13.82 -0.53
C LEU A 105 0.05 13.25 -1.83
N ILE A 106 -0.42 13.72 -2.99
CA ILE A 106 0.06 13.24 -4.30
C ILE A 106 1.57 13.47 -4.43
N ASN A 107 2.06 14.64 -4.04
CA ASN A 107 3.49 14.93 -4.09
C ASN A 107 4.29 14.06 -3.11
N MET A 108 3.77 13.77 -1.92
CA MET A 108 4.42 12.88 -0.95
C MET A 108 4.51 11.43 -1.45
N LEU A 109 3.43 10.89 -2.04
CA LEU A 109 3.42 9.54 -2.62
C LEU A 109 4.41 9.35 -3.79
N HIS A 110 4.95 10.45 -4.33
CA HIS A 110 5.96 10.47 -5.39
C HIS A 110 7.31 10.99 -4.89
N LEU A 111 7.67 10.65 -3.64
CA LEU A 111 9.02 10.81 -3.08
C LEU A 111 9.71 9.45 -2.93
N PRO A 112 11.03 9.37 -3.21
CA PRO A 112 11.81 8.17 -2.94
C PRO A 112 11.69 7.65 -1.50
N THR A 113 11.69 8.55 -0.51
CA THR A 113 11.50 8.16 0.91
C THR A 113 10.14 7.49 1.14
N THR A 114 9.08 8.02 0.54
CA THR A 114 7.75 7.43 0.66
C THR A 114 7.61 6.11 -0.11
N GLU A 115 8.32 5.93 -1.23
CA GLU A 115 8.37 4.62 -1.89
C GLU A 115 9.05 3.55 -1.05
N ARG A 116 10.19 3.87 -0.43
CA ARG A 116 10.88 2.94 0.49
C ARG A 116 9.99 2.63 1.69
N PHE A 117 9.34 3.65 2.27
CA PHE A 117 8.38 3.48 3.35
C PHE A 117 7.27 2.49 2.98
N ILE A 118 6.61 2.68 1.83
CA ILE A 118 5.50 1.81 1.41
C ILE A 118 6.00 0.39 1.13
N ARG A 119 7.16 0.21 0.48
CA ARG A 119 7.72 -1.14 0.24
C ARG A 119 8.07 -1.86 1.54
N ALA A 120 8.69 -1.17 2.49
CA ALA A 120 8.96 -1.72 3.81
C ALA A 120 7.66 -2.13 4.51
N LEU A 121 6.61 -1.32 4.37
CA LEU A 121 5.29 -1.63 4.93
C LEU A 121 4.63 -2.84 4.25
N ILE A 122 4.70 -2.97 2.93
CA ILE A 122 4.21 -4.15 2.20
C ILE A 122 4.95 -5.42 2.65
N MET A 123 6.29 -5.34 2.76
CA MET A 123 7.14 -6.45 3.18
C MET A 123 6.80 -6.89 4.60
N TYR A 124 6.67 -5.93 5.51
CA TYR A 124 6.26 -6.15 6.88
C TYR A 124 4.88 -6.77 6.98
N SER A 125 3.87 -6.17 6.33
CA SER A 125 2.49 -6.64 6.42
C SER A 125 2.33 -8.04 5.83
N GLN A 126 3.02 -8.36 4.72
CA GLN A 126 3.03 -9.71 4.18
C GLN A 126 3.62 -10.71 5.19
N TYR A 127 4.79 -10.40 5.75
CA TYR A 127 5.43 -11.28 6.72
C TYR A 127 4.62 -11.39 8.02
N TYR A 128 4.00 -10.31 8.48
CA TYR A 128 3.11 -10.30 9.63
C TYR A 128 1.91 -11.24 9.43
N LEU A 129 1.21 -11.15 8.30
CA LEU A 129 0.08 -12.04 8.01
C LEU A 129 0.53 -13.51 7.96
N GLN A 130 1.67 -13.78 7.33
CA GLN A 130 2.27 -15.12 7.31
C GLN A 130 2.55 -15.66 8.71
N ILE A 131 3.14 -14.84 9.59
CA ILE A 131 3.44 -15.24 10.97
C ILE A 131 2.18 -15.31 11.83
N ALA A 132 1.18 -14.45 11.61
CA ALA A 132 -0.09 -14.51 12.32
C ALA A 132 -0.82 -15.84 12.03
N ASP A 133 -0.89 -16.25 10.76
CA ASP A 133 -1.46 -17.55 10.36
C ASP A 133 -0.67 -18.73 10.96
N GLU A 134 0.67 -18.63 10.99
CA GLU A 134 1.53 -19.64 11.61
C GLU A 134 1.30 -19.74 13.11
N MET A 135 1.28 -18.61 13.83
CA MET A 135 1.06 -18.58 15.27
C MET A 135 -0.34 -19.08 15.63
N ALA A 136 -1.38 -18.68 14.88
CA ALA A 136 -2.73 -19.18 15.09
C ALA A 136 -2.80 -20.71 14.94
N ARG A 137 -2.13 -21.29 13.94
CA ARG A 137 -2.06 -22.75 13.78
C ARG A 137 -1.35 -23.40 14.95
N ARG A 138 -0.22 -22.84 15.39
CA ARG A 138 0.56 -23.35 16.52
C ARG A 138 -0.22 -23.28 17.83
N MET A 139 -1.00 -22.23 18.03
CA MET A 139 -1.88 -22.08 19.19
C MET A 139 -2.91 -23.22 19.25
N LEU A 140 -3.51 -23.59 18.11
CA LEU A 140 -4.39 -24.76 18.03
C LEU A 140 -3.64 -26.08 18.28
N GLU A 141 -2.40 -26.21 17.80
CA GLU A 141 -1.60 -27.42 18.05
C GLU A 141 -1.20 -27.60 19.51
N LEU A 142 -1.00 -26.50 20.26
CA LEU A 142 -0.66 -26.54 21.68
C LEU A 142 -1.80 -27.10 22.55
N GLU A 143 -3.05 -27.10 22.06
CA GLU A 143 -4.16 -27.77 22.75
C GLU A 143 -3.97 -29.30 22.81
N ALA A 144 -3.23 -29.88 21.85
CA ALA A 144 -3.06 -31.32 21.71
C ALA A 144 -1.61 -31.81 21.86
N LYS A 145 -0.61 -30.92 21.79
CA LYS A 145 0.82 -31.27 21.77
C LYS A 145 1.59 -30.56 22.88
N VAL A 146 2.59 -31.27 23.42
CA VAL A 146 3.52 -30.70 24.40
C VAL A 146 4.49 -29.74 23.73
N ARG A 147 4.71 -28.58 24.34
CA ARG A 147 5.67 -27.57 23.89
C ARG A 147 7.10 -28.09 24.04
N THR A 148 7.95 -27.81 23.05
CA THR A 148 9.38 -28.16 23.07
C THR A 148 10.25 -26.90 23.05
N PRO A 149 11.53 -26.96 23.46
CA PRO A 149 12.45 -25.82 23.36
C PRO A 149 12.61 -25.27 21.94
N TYR A 150 12.40 -26.11 20.92
CA TYR A 150 12.40 -25.69 19.52
C TYR A 150 11.27 -24.70 19.21
N CYS A 151 10.13 -24.79 19.91
CA CYS A 151 9.05 -23.81 19.78
C CYS A 151 9.50 -22.41 20.17
N ASP A 152 10.23 -22.28 21.29
CA ASP A 152 10.74 -20.99 21.75
C ASP A 152 11.74 -20.42 20.74
N MET A 153 12.64 -21.24 20.20
CA MET A 153 13.60 -20.81 19.18
C MET A 153 12.92 -20.24 17.93
N LEU A 154 11.91 -20.95 17.41
CA LEU A 154 11.19 -20.54 16.21
C LEU A 154 10.37 -19.27 16.44
N GLU A 155 9.67 -19.17 17.57
CA GLU A 155 8.85 -18.00 17.90
C GLU A 155 9.71 -16.76 18.18
N ASN A 156 10.88 -16.94 18.79
CA ASN A 156 11.90 -15.90 18.91
C ASN A 156 12.39 -15.45 17.53
N GLU A 157 12.61 -16.38 16.58
CA GLU A 157 13.01 -16.02 15.22
C GLU A 157 11.92 -15.19 14.51
N PHE A 158 10.65 -15.60 14.62
CA PHE A 158 9.52 -14.83 14.07
C PHE A 158 9.46 -13.42 14.64
N ARG A 159 9.56 -13.31 15.97
CA ARG A 159 9.57 -12.04 16.69
C ARG A 159 10.69 -11.13 16.23
N ASP A 160 11.90 -11.67 16.16
CA ASP A 160 13.11 -10.91 15.82
C ASP A 160 13.11 -10.50 14.35
N ASN A 161 12.53 -11.32 13.47
CA ASN A 161 12.29 -10.99 12.07
C ASN A 161 11.28 -9.85 11.92
N LEU A 162 10.13 -9.93 12.60
CA LEU A 162 9.13 -8.85 12.58
C LEU A 162 9.70 -7.54 13.12
N SER A 163 10.51 -7.61 14.18
CA SER A 163 11.14 -6.44 14.79
C SER A 163 12.12 -5.77 13.81
N ASP A 164 12.96 -6.53 13.09
CA ASP A 164 13.85 -5.97 12.06
C ASP A 164 13.07 -5.29 10.92
N LEU A 165 11.97 -5.89 10.47
CA LEU A 165 11.12 -5.29 9.43
C LEU A 165 10.46 -3.99 9.92
N ARG A 166 10.06 -3.91 11.20
CA ARG A 166 9.57 -2.66 11.78
C ARG A 166 10.65 -1.58 11.83
N VAL A 167 11.92 -1.92 12.06
CA VAL A 167 13.01 -0.94 12.00
C VAL A 167 13.12 -0.30 10.61
N LEU A 168 12.92 -1.06 9.54
CA LEU A 168 12.90 -0.52 8.17
C LEU A 168 11.80 0.53 7.99
N ILE A 169 10.60 0.24 8.50
CA ILE A 169 9.47 1.18 8.46
C ILE A 169 9.78 2.39 9.34
N ALA A 170 10.26 2.15 10.56
CA ALA A 170 10.53 3.17 11.57
C ALA A 170 11.49 4.21 11.04
N LYS A 171 12.59 3.78 10.40
CA LYS A 171 13.56 4.66 9.75
C LYS A 171 12.91 5.63 8.77
N GLU A 172 12.17 5.11 7.79
CA GLU A 172 11.57 5.95 6.74
C GLU A 172 10.49 6.86 7.35
N TYR A 173 9.69 6.34 8.28
CA TYR A 173 8.68 7.14 8.99
C TYR A 173 9.29 8.26 9.82
N SER A 174 10.37 7.99 10.58
CA SER A 174 11.12 9.02 11.31
C SER A 174 11.65 10.09 10.36
N THR A 175 12.21 9.69 9.21
CA THR A 175 12.70 10.60 8.18
C THR A 175 11.58 11.52 7.69
N MET A 176 10.37 10.98 7.47
CA MET A 176 9.20 11.75 7.05
C MET A 176 8.71 12.72 8.13
N ILE A 177 8.64 12.29 9.40
CA ILE A 177 8.17 13.12 10.51
C ILE A 177 9.10 14.30 10.75
N ILE A 178 10.42 14.08 10.77
CA ILE A 178 11.38 15.16 11.07
C ILE A 178 11.62 16.09 9.87
N GLY A 179 11.03 15.81 8.73
CA GLY A 179 11.29 16.54 7.48
C GLY A 179 12.70 16.30 6.93
N GLY A 180 13.23 15.09 7.07
CA GLY A 180 14.53 14.70 6.57
C GLY A 180 14.58 14.56 5.05
N GLY A 181 15.71 14.90 4.44
CA GLY A 181 15.96 14.70 3.01
C GLY A 181 14.92 15.35 2.08
N ASP A 182 14.32 14.54 1.20
CA ASP A 182 13.31 14.93 0.21
C ASP A 182 11.94 15.29 0.81
N THR A 183 11.71 15.00 2.09
CA THR A 183 10.45 15.31 2.81
C THR A 183 10.45 16.70 3.44
N ARG A 184 11.61 17.38 3.51
CA ARG A 184 11.81 18.71 4.12
C ARG A 184 10.81 19.77 3.66
N LYS A 185 10.39 19.70 2.39
CA LYS A 185 9.42 20.65 1.81
C LYS A 185 8.03 20.54 2.46
N PHE A 186 7.66 19.39 2.98
CA PHE A 186 6.34 19.14 3.58
C PHE A 186 6.30 19.44 5.08
N HIS A 187 7.40 19.25 5.79
CA HIS A 187 7.46 19.50 7.23
C HIS A 187 7.27 20.98 7.58
N HIS A 188 6.52 21.29 8.63
CA HIS A 188 6.23 22.68 8.99
C HIS A 188 7.45 23.44 9.56
N MET A 189 8.40 22.74 10.21
CA MET A 189 9.63 23.37 10.72
C MET A 189 10.75 23.36 9.68
N GLY A 190 11.52 24.45 9.63
CA GLY A 190 12.74 24.56 8.83
C GLY A 190 13.41 25.93 9.02
N PRO A 191 14.69 26.08 8.61
CA PRO A 191 15.44 27.32 8.77
C PRO A 191 14.74 28.56 8.19
N GLN A 192 13.98 28.36 7.11
CA GLN A 192 13.26 29.41 6.36
C GLN A 192 11.74 29.41 6.59
N LYS A 193 11.22 28.54 7.48
CA LYS A 193 9.77 28.44 7.74
C LYS A 193 9.42 29.14 9.05
N LYS A 194 8.18 29.62 9.15
CA LYS A 194 7.64 30.13 10.43
C LYS A 194 7.75 28.99 11.44
N ARG A 195 8.57 29.17 12.50
CA ARG A 195 8.79 28.19 13.58
C ARG A 195 7.57 28.08 14.51
N LYS A 196 6.38 27.90 13.94
CA LYS A 196 5.12 27.69 14.65
C LYS A 196 4.70 26.25 14.43
N SER A 197 4.34 25.55 15.51
CA SER A 197 3.78 24.20 15.41
C SER A 197 2.51 24.23 14.58
N LEU A 198 2.46 23.44 13.50
CA LEU A 198 1.25 23.26 12.69
C LEU A 198 0.71 21.84 12.92
N SER A 199 0.48 21.51 14.19
CA SER A 199 0.15 20.15 14.63
C SER A 199 -1.06 19.57 13.89
N ASP A 200 -2.10 20.36 13.65
CA ASP A 200 -3.31 19.91 12.95
C ASP A 200 -3.06 19.59 11.47
N LYS A 201 -2.24 20.40 10.79
CA LYS A 201 -1.88 20.19 9.39
C LYS A 201 -1.07 18.91 9.23
N ASP A 202 -0.10 18.72 10.11
CA ASP A 202 0.75 17.53 10.11
C ASP A 202 -0.08 16.29 10.47
N ALA A 203 -0.92 16.37 11.49
CA ALA A 203 -1.83 15.29 11.85
C ALA A 203 -2.75 14.91 10.69
N HIS A 204 -3.39 15.88 10.04
CA HIS A 204 -4.22 15.63 8.86
C HIS A 204 -3.43 14.93 7.73
N LEU A 205 -2.22 15.40 7.45
CA LEU A 205 -1.36 14.83 6.42
C LEU A 205 -0.96 13.38 6.74
N PHE A 206 -0.52 13.10 7.96
CA PHE A 206 -0.09 11.77 8.36
C PHE A 206 -1.26 10.78 8.47
N GLU A 207 -2.42 11.21 8.97
CA GLU A 207 -3.63 10.38 8.98
C GLU A 207 -4.08 10.02 7.56
N THR A 208 -4.08 11.00 6.67
CA THR A 208 -4.42 10.80 5.24
C THR A 208 -3.42 9.86 4.57
N LEU A 209 -2.12 10.06 4.81
CA LEU A 209 -1.07 9.20 4.30
C LEU A 209 -1.24 7.76 4.80
N LEU A 210 -1.47 7.56 6.11
CA LEU A 210 -1.62 6.23 6.69
C LEU A 210 -2.81 5.48 6.08
N ARG A 211 -3.97 6.14 5.96
CA ARG A 211 -5.16 5.57 5.29
C ARG A 211 -4.86 5.19 3.84
N MET A 212 -4.18 6.06 3.10
CA MET A 212 -3.76 5.74 1.73
C MET A 212 -2.79 4.56 1.69
N THR A 213 -1.86 4.46 2.63
CA THR A 213 -0.90 3.34 2.67
C THR A 213 -1.55 2.02 3.06
N VAL A 214 -2.58 2.01 3.92
CA VAL A 214 -3.39 0.80 4.18
C VAL A 214 -3.98 0.28 2.87
N GLN A 215 -4.58 1.17 2.07
CA GLN A 215 -5.15 0.79 0.78
C GLN A 215 -4.07 0.27 -0.19
N ILE A 216 -2.93 0.95 -0.28
CA ILE A 216 -1.83 0.52 -1.16
C ILE A 216 -1.29 -0.85 -0.75
N VAL A 217 -1.11 -1.09 0.56
CA VAL A 217 -0.66 -2.40 1.07
C VAL A 217 -1.68 -3.49 0.76
N TRP A 218 -2.97 -3.25 1.04
CA TRP A 218 -4.03 -4.22 0.74
C TRP A 218 -4.09 -4.57 -0.76
N LEU A 219 -3.98 -3.58 -1.65
CA LEU A 219 -3.91 -3.81 -3.08
C LEU A 219 -2.66 -4.60 -3.48
N ALA A 220 -1.49 -4.25 -2.93
CA ALA A 220 -0.24 -4.94 -3.20
C ALA A 220 -0.26 -6.40 -2.69
N LEU A 221 -1.00 -6.70 -1.63
CA LEU A 221 -1.18 -8.04 -1.08
C LEU A 221 -2.37 -8.80 -1.71
N GLY A 222 -2.82 -8.37 -2.89
CA GLY A 222 -3.83 -9.08 -3.67
C GLY A 222 -5.23 -9.05 -3.05
N ARG A 223 -5.56 -7.98 -2.32
CA ARG A 223 -6.87 -7.71 -1.71
C ARG A 223 -7.33 -8.71 -0.67
N LYS A 224 -6.39 -9.26 0.10
CA LYS A 224 -6.69 -10.20 1.19
C LYS A 224 -6.50 -9.53 2.55
N ALA A 225 -7.25 -10.01 3.55
CA ALA A 225 -7.06 -9.66 4.96
C ALA A 225 -7.07 -8.15 5.28
N PHE A 226 -7.95 -7.36 4.64
CA PHE A 226 -8.04 -5.90 4.83
C PHE A 226 -8.06 -5.49 6.31
N ASN A 227 -8.98 -6.07 7.09
CA ASN A 227 -9.15 -5.73 8.50
C ASN A 227 -7.88 -6.01 9.32
N GLN A 228 -7.19 -7.13 9.07
CA GLN A 228 -5.94 -7.46 9.77
C GLN A 228 -4.82 -6.49 9.39
N ILE A 229 -4.72 -6.12 8.10
CA ILE A 229 -3.76 -5.12 7.61
C ILE A 229 -4.03 -3.76 8.27
N GLU A 230 -5.29 -3.31 8.29
CA GLU A 230 -5.67 -2.03 8.85
C GLU A 230 -5.41 -1.97 10.37
N LEU A 231 -5.81 -3.01 11.10
CA LEU A 231 -5.57 -3.14 12.54
C LEU A 231 -4.08 -3.10 12.86
N GLU A 232 -3.28 -3.88 12.14
CA GLU A 232 -1.85 -4.00 12.40
C GLU A 232 -1.08 -2.70 12.05
N ILE A 233 -1.39 -2.08 10.91
CA ILE A 233 -0.79 -0.80 10.53
C ILE A 233 -1.14 0.26 11.58
N ASN A 234 -2.42 0.39 11.97
CA ASN A 234 -2.79 1.35 13.00
C ASN A 234 -2.13 1.04 14.35
N ARG A 235 -1.96 -0.24 14.73
CA ARG A 235 -1.28 -0.64 15.96
C ARG A 235 0.18 -0.19 16.00
N ILE A 236 0.93 -0.33 14.91
CA ILE A 236 2.35 0.07 14.92
C ILE A 236 2.50 1.60 14.89
N PHE A 237 1.60 2.33 14.22
CA PHE A 237 1.73 3.79 14.11
C PHE A 237 1.07 4.55 15.27
N LYS A 238 -0.02 4.05 15.84
CA LYS A 238 -0.83 4.72 16.85
C LYS A 238 -0.81 3.92 18.14
N SER A 239 -0.65 4.62 19.26
CA SER A 239 -0.79 3.98 20.56
C SER A 239 -2.24 3.53 20.79
N GLU A 240 -2.43 2.66 21.78
CA GLU A 240 -3.76 2.21 22.23
C GLU A 240 -4.71 3.39 22.49
N THR A 241 -4.23 4.48 23.09
CA THR A 241 -5.03 5.68 23.36
C THR A 241 -5.54 6.38 22.09
N PHE A 242 -4.76 6.36 21.00
CA PHE A 242 -5.06 7.11 19.77
C PHE A 242 -5.45 6.22 18.58
N ASN A 243 -5.54 4.90 18.78
CA ASN A 243 -5.92 3.96 17.73
C ASN A 243 -7.44 3.93 17.54
N ALA A 244 -7.96 4.90 16.78
CA ALA A 244 -9.38 5.01 16.49
C ALA A 244 -9.99 3.77 15.81
N VAL A 245 -9.20 3.02 15.03
CA VAL A 245 -9.69 1.80 14.35
C VAL A 245 -10.03 0.73 15.38
N GLU A 246 -9.13 0.47 16.34
CA GLU A 246 -9.42 -0.47 17.43
C GLU A 246 -10.63 -0.03 18.26
N HIS A 247 -10.69 1.27 18.61
CA HIS A 247 -11.82 1.83 19.37
C HIS A 247 -13.15 1.77 18.61
N THR A 248 -13.14 1.73 17.28
CA THR A 248 -14.37 1.64 16.47
C THR A 248 -14.80 0.19 16.30
N LEU A 249 -13.84 -0.71 16.06
CA LEU A 249 -14.12 -2.12 15.80
C LEU A 249 -14.33 -2.94 17.09
N HIS A 250 -13.90 -2.43 18.25
CA HIS A 250 -14.02 -3.08 19.56
C HIS A 250 -13.60 -4.56 19.53
N THR A 251 -12.49 -4.84 18.85
CA THR A 251 -12.10 -6.24 18.60
C THR A 251 -11.47 -6.86 19.84
N ASP A 252 -10.77 -6.06 20.66
CA ASP A 252 -9.95 -6.50 21.78
C ASP A 252 -9.01 -7.65 21.40
N TYR A 253 -8.58 -7.69 20.14
CA TYR A 253 -7.90 -8.87 19.58
C TYR A 253 -6.59 -9.17 20.30
N VAL A 254 -5.83 -8.15 20.69
CA VAL A 254 -4.58 -8.31 21.46
C VAL A 254 -4.83 -8.89 22.85
N ALA A 255 -5.98 -8.60 23.47
CA ALA A 255 -6.34 -9.16 24.77
C ALA A 255 -6.75 -10.64 24.67
N LYS A 256 -7.24 -11.06 23.50
CA LYS A 256 -7.65 -12.43 23.20
C LYS A 256 -6.48 -13.34 22.77
N MET A 257 -5.33 -12.76 22.39
CA MET A 257 -4.14 -13.53 22.01
C MET A 257 -3.54 -14.27 23.20
N MET A 258 -3.07 -15.49 22.95
CA MET A 258 -2.21 -16.20 23.90
C MET A 258 -0.86 -15.48 24.06
N LYS A 259 -0.15 -15.74 25.16
CA LYS A 259 1.10 -15.05 25.49
C LYS A 259 2.14 -15.25 24.39
N GLU A 260 2.29 -16.47 23.91
CA GLU A 260 3.27 -16.89 22.90
C GLU A 260 3.01 -16.18 21.56
N GLU A 261 1.75 -16.17 21.12
CA GLU A 261 1.31 -15.43 19.93
C GLU A 261 1.58 -13.93 20.06
N LYS A 262 1.22 -13.36 21.22
CA LYS A 262 1.43 -11.94 21.51
C LYS A 262 2.90 -11.56 21.51
N ASP A 263 3.76 -12.37 22.14
CA ASP A 263 5.19 -12.12 22.23
C ASP A 263 5.85 -12.22 20.84
N ALA A 264 5.42 -13.16 20.00
CA ALA A 264 5.88 -13.31 18.63
C ALA A 264 5.43 -12.13 17.74
N LEU A 265 4.14 -11.77 17.79
CA LEU A 265 3.56 -10.77 16.89
C LEU A 265 3.85 -9.33 17.31
N LEU A 266 3.86 -9.00 18.60
CA LEU A 266 4.01 -7.61 19.06
C LEU A 266 5.47 -7.20 19.28
N GLY A 267 6.36 -8.16 19.56
CA GLY A 267 7.75 -7.90 19.89
C GLY A 267 7.96 -7.40 21.32
N ILE A 268 9.23 -7.32 21.72
CA ILE A 268 9.65 -6.94 23.09
C ILE A 268 9.83 -5.42 23.28
N CYS A 269 9.89 -4.67 22.19
CA CYS A 269 10.25 -3.25 22.22
C CYS A 269 9.07 -2.33 22.53
N LEU A 270 7.84 -2.84 22.67
CA LEU A 270 6.65 -2.03 22.86
C LEU A 270 6.63 -1.37 24.25
N ARG A 271 6.92 -0.06 24.30
CA ARG A 271 6.82 0.74 25.53
C ARG A 271 5.38 1.20 25.75
N ARG A 272 4.89 1.05 26.98
CA ARG A 272 3.61 1.60 27.43
C ARG A 272 3.87 2.92 28.15
N ASP A 273 4.03 3.98 27.37
CA ASP A 273 4.24 5.32 27.92
C ASP A 273 2.96 5.88 28.56
N LYS A 274 3.13 6.79 29.53
CA LYS A 274 2.02 7.54 30.13
C LYS A 274 1.40 8.48 29.09
N LYS A 275 0.08 8.71 29.18
CA LYS A 275 -0.75 9.44 28.19
C LYS A 275 -0.11 10.72 27.63
N LEU A 276 0.55 11.54 28.46
CA LEU A 276 1.13 12.84 28.07
C LEU A 276 2.38 12.76 27.16
N ASN A 277 3.11 11.63 27.16
CA ASN A 277 4.33 11.45 26.35
C ASN A 277 4.19 10.35 25.30
N THR A 278 2.95 10.00 24.98
CA THR A 278 2.64 8.93 24.04
C THR A 278 3.20 9.25 22.66
N ARG A 279 4.11 8.40 22.17
CA ARG A 279 4.65 8.46 20.81
C ARG A 279 4.10 7.30 19.98
N SER A 280 4.34 7.37 18.66
CA SER A 280 4.09 6.24 17.77
C SER A 280 4.83 4.99 18.29
N PRO A 281 4.16 3.85 18.52
CA PRO A 281 4.79 2.63 19.01
C PRO A 281 5.97 2.16 18.16
N LEU A 282 5.91 2.41 16.85
CA LEU A 282 6.96 2.09 15.89
C LEU A 282 8.31 2.72 16.25
N MET A 283 8.33 3.90 16.86
CA MET A 283 9.57 4.58 17.27
C MET A 283 10.33 3.82 18.36
N ASN A 284 9.64 2.96 19.12
CA ASN A 284 10.30 2.16 20.13
C ASN A 284 11.27 1.12 19.53
N GLU A 285 11.04 0.72 18.28
CA GLU A 285 11.93 -0.24 17.59
C GLU A 285 13.31 0.36 17.31
N VAL A 286 13.41 1.67 17.08
CA VAL A 286 14.70 2.36 16.84
C VAL A 286 15.51 2.47 18.13
N PHE A 287 14.84 2.66 19.27
CA PHE A 287 15.47 2.82 20.59
C PHE A 287 15.35 1.56 21.45
N CYS A 288 15.14 0.41 20.82
CA CYS A 288 15.02 -0.84 21.53
C CYS A 288 16.36 -1.27 22.10
N HIS A 289 16.35 -1.94 23.26
CA HIS A 289 17.55 -2.44 23.92
C HIS A 289 18.12 -3.72 23.27
N ARG A 290 17.45 -4.25 22.24
CA ARG A 290 17.90 -5.43 21.50
C ARG A 290 19.04 -5.06 20.55
N ASP A 291 19.81 -6.06 20.14
CA ASP A 291 20.80 -5.86 19.09
C ASP A 291 20.12 -5.56 17.75
N ILE A 292 20.42 -4.39 17.20
CA ILE A 292 19.94 -3.91 15.91
C ILE A 292 21.15 -3.78 14.99
N ASP A 293 21.10 -4.45 13.84
CA ASP A 293 22.06 -4.18 12.77
C ASP A 293 21.87 -2.74 12.28
N PHE A 294 22.82 -1.86 12.61
CA PHE A 294 22.74 -0.43 12.32
C PHE A 294 22.55 -0.13 10.81
N ARG A 295 22.94 -1.06 9.93
CA ARG A 295 22.73 -0.93 8.47
C ARG A 295 21.25 -0.89 8.11
N LEU A 296 20.37 -1.50 8.91
CA LEU A 296 18.91 -1.44 8.72
C LEU A 296 18.38 0.01 8.78
N LEU A 297 19.02 0.88 9.57
CA LEU A 297 18.64 2.29 9.73
C LEU A 297 19.01 3.17 8.54
N SER A 298 19.59 2.61 7.48
CA SER A 298 20.14 3.37 6.35
C SER A 298 20.06 2.65 5.01
N LEU A 299 19.50 1.43 4.97
CA LEU A 299 19.29 0.68 3.72
C LEU A 299 18.55 1.52 2.68
N GLY A 300 19.07 1.52 1.45
CA GLY A 300 18.50 2.28 0.33
C GLY A 300 18.83 3.78 0.35
N VAL A 301 19.68 4.24 1.26
CA VAL A 301 20.15 5.64 1.34
C VAL A 301 21.66 5.71 1.46
N VAL A 302 22.27 4.92 2.35
CA VAL A 302 23.72 4.88 2.57
C VAL A 302 24.31 3.64 1.93
N LYS A 303 25.44 3.84 1.24
CA LYS A 303 26.19 2.79 0.58
C LYS A 303 27.13 2.11 1.57
N TYR A 304 26.99 0.80 1.67
CA TYR A 304 27.88 -0.05 2.46
C TYR A 304 28.76 -0.89 1.56
N ASN A 305 30.01 -1.10 1.99
CA ASN A 305 30.96 -1.95 1.26
C ASN A 305 30.63 -3.43 1.41
N GLN A 306 29.97 -3.82 2.50
CA GLN A 306 29.65 -5.19 2.83
C GLN A 306 28.21 -5.32 3.31
N TYR A 307 27.44 -6.14 2.61
CA TYR A 307 26.10 -6.55 2.99
C TYR A 307 26.12 -8.02 3.39
N SER A 308 25.43 -8.34 4.48
CA SER A 308 25.01 -9.70 4.77
C SER A 308 23.96 -10.17 3.75
N ALA A 309 23.78 -11.48 3.59
CA ALA A 309 22.70 -12.00 2.73
C ALA A 309 21.33 -11.40 3.09
N ARG A 310 21.08 -11.25 4.40
CA ARG A 310 19.87 -10.66 4.96
C ARG A 310 19.72 -9.16 4.65
N THR A 311 20.75 -8.36 4.89
CA THR A 311 20.69 -6.91 4.62
C THR A 311 20.62 -6.62 3.12
N LEU A 312 21.26 -7.45 2.28
CA LEU A 312 21.13 -7.36 0.82
C LEU A 312 19.71 -7.69 0.36
N TYR A 313 19.10 -8.76 0.88
CA TYR A 313 17.70 -9.12 0.60
C TYR A 313 16.76 -7.96 0.95
N MET A 314 16.88 -7.41 2.17
CA MET A 314 16.04 -6.29 2.62
C MET A 314 16.29 -5.01 1.81
N LYS A 315 17.55 -4.71 1.45
CA LYS A 315 17.90 -3.56 0.59
C LYS A 315 17.23 -3.68 -0.77
N ARG A 316 17.31 -4.86 -1.40
CA ARG A 316 16.72 -5.11 -2.73
C ARG A 316 15.19 -5.04 -2.66
N ALA A 317 14.57 -5.54 -1.60
CA ALA A 317 13.12 -5.45 -1.40
C ALA A 317 12.64 -3.99 -1.26
N VAL A 318 13.35 -3.18 -0.47
CA VAL A 318 12.93 -1.81 -0.13
C VAL A 318 13.38 -0.76 -1.16
N ALA A 319 14.52 -0.93 -1.82
CA ALA A 319 15.11 0.07 -2.70
C ALA A 319 15.44 -0.44 -4.12
N GLY A 320 15.31 -1.74 -4.39
CA GLY A 320 15.62 -2.33 -5.69
C GLY A 320 14.57 -2.08 -6.79
N PRO A 321 14.94 -2.34 -8.06
CA PRO A 321 13.99 -2.38 -9.17
C PRO A 321 13.02 -3.57 -9.03
N GLU A 322 11.71 -3.37 -9.23
CA GLU A 322 10.74 -4.49 -9.09
C GLU A 322 10.95 -5.57 -10.14
N GLU A 323 11.41 -5.20 -11.32
CA GLU A 323 11.74 -6.11 -12.41
C GLU A 323 12.81 -7.15 -12.04
N SER A 324 13.66 -6.84 -11.07
CA SER A 324 14.72 -7.73 -10.60
C SER A 324 14.34 -8.57 -9.38
N LEU A 325 13.16 -8.35 -8.77
CA LEU A 325 12.79 -9.02 -7.52
C LEU A 325 12.73 -10.54 -7.68
N ALA A 326 12.14 -11.01 -8.78
CA ALA A 326 12.03 -12.43 -9.08
C ALA A 326 13.40 -13.11 -9.24
N GLU A 327 14.36 -12.44 -9.87
CA GLU A 327 15.73 -12.93 -10.04
C GLU A 327 16.46 -13.12 -8.70
N PHE A 328 16.17 -12.26 -7.73
CA PHE A 328 16.72 -12.34 -6.37
C PHE A 328 15.90 -13.23 -5.43
N GLY A 329 14.85 -13.89 -5.91
CA GLY A 329 13.96 -14.70 -5.07
C GLY A 329 13.21 -13.89 -4.02
N ILE A 330 13.03 -12.58 -4.25
CA ILE A 330 12.32 -11.67 -3.34
C ILE A 330 10.87 -11.61 -3.76
N VAL A 331 9.98 -11.82 -2.79
CA VAL A 331 8.54 -11.69 -2.99
C VAL A 331 7.99 -10.54 -2.17
N LEU A 332 7.22 -9.67 -2.82
CA LEU A 332 6.64 -8.47 -2.22
C LEU A 332 5.21 -8.28 -2.74
N GLY A 333 4.31 -9.13 -2.29
CA GLY A 333 2.94 -9.23 -2.77
C GLY A 333 2.91 -9.51 -4.27
N ILE A 334 2.14 -8.70 -5.00
CA ILE A 334 2.06 -8.76 -6.47
C ILE A 334 3.16 -7.95 -7.17
N LEU A 335 4.01 -7.23 -6.44
CA LEU A 335 5.06 -6.41 -7.05
C LEU A 335 6.12 -7.31 -7.71
N GLY A 336 6.53 -6.93 -8.92
CA GLY A 336 7.46 -7.72 -9.74
C GLY A 336 6.79 -8.86 -10.52
N LEU A 337 5.51 -9.17 -10.27
CA LEU A 337 4.79 -10.17 -11.07
C LEU A 337 4.45 -9.63 -12.46
N PRO A 338 4.37 -10.50 -13.49
CA PRO A 338 3.97 -10.08 -14.84
C PRO A 338 2.58 -9.45 -14.81
N ARG A 339 2.42 -8.25 -15.37
CA ARG A 339 1.13 -7.55 -15.36
C ARG A 339 0.07 -8.24 -16.22
N SER A 340 0.49 -9.03 -17.21
CA SER A 340 -0.38 -9.79 -18.12
C SER A 340 -1.30 -10.79 -17.42
N ILE A 341 -0.98 -11.20 -16.20
CA ILE A 341 -1.79 -12.16 -15.44
C ILE A 341 -2.89 -11.48 -14.60
N PHE A 342 -3.00 -10.16 -14.71
CA PHE A 342 -3.94 -9.34 -13.96
C PHE A 342 -4.83 -8.51 -14.88
N ASP A 343 -6.02 -8.16 -14.39
CA ASP A 343 -6.89 -7.20 -15.03
C ASP A 343 -6.42 -5.75 -14.85
N THR A 344 -7.20 -4.79 -15.37
CA THR A 344 -6.90 -3.36 -15.29
C THR A 344 -6.80 -2.84 -13.86
N MET A 345 -7.54 -3.46 -12.94
CA MET A 345 -7.58 -3.13 -11.53
C MET A 345 -6.64 -4.02 -10.71
N LEU A 346 -5.69 -4.74 -11.31
CA LEU A 346 -4.79 -5.67 -10.62
C LEU A 346 -5.51 -6.78 -9.85
N ARG A 347 -6.65 -7.27 -10.35
CA ARG A 347 -7.27 -8.52 -9.90
C ARG A 347 -6.72 -9.68 -10.74
N PRO A 348 -6.41 -10.84 -10.14
CA PRO A 348 -5.85 -11.96 -10.87
C PRO A 348 -6.85 -12.49 -11.92
N LEU A 349 -6.37 -12.81 -13.11
CA LEU A 349 -7.20 -13.39 -14.16
C LEU A 349 -7.51 -14.87 -13.88
N PRO A 350 -8.65 -15.41 -14.36
CA PRO A 350 -9.08 -16.78 -14.07
C PRO A 350 -8.07 -17.87 -14.46
N SER A 351 -7.25 -17.65 -15.48
CA SER A 351 -6.22 -18.59 -15.93
C SER A 351 -5.06 -18.80 -14.93
N VAL A 352 -4.95 -17.95 -13.90
CA VAL A 352 -3.99 -18.08 -12.80
C VAL A 352 -4.58 -18.90 -11.65
N THR A 353 -5.91 -18.84 -11.48
CA THR A 353 -6.66 -19.58 -10.46
C THR A 353 -7.07 -20.98 -10.89
N GLU A 354 -6.81 -21.35 -12.14
CA GLU A 354 -6.98 -22.71 -12.63
C GLU A 354 -5.63 -23.22 -13.10
N GLY A 355 -4.92 -23.92 -12.21
CA GLY A 355 -3.63 -24.53 -12.56
C GLY A 355 -3.75 -25.36 -13.82
N LYS A 356 -2.75 -25.21 -14.71
CA LYS A 356 -2.55 -25.95 -15.98
C LYS A 356 -3.11 -27.37 -15.95
N SER A 357 -4.38 -27.52 -16.31
CA SER A 357 -4.99 -28.80 -16.60
C SER A 357 -5.07 -28.87 -18.12
N LYS A 358 -4.15 -29.61 -18.71
CA LYS A 358 -4.27 -30.03 -20.11
C LYS A 358 -5.50 -30.94 -20.22
N ALA A 359 -6.59 -30.45 -20.79
CA ALA A 359 -7.67 -31.24 -21.37
C ALA A 359 -8.39 -30.35 -22.39
N SER A 360 -8.04 -30.45 -23.68
CA SER A 360 -8.78 -31.27 -24.65
C SER A 360 -10.27 -30.95 -24.63
N MET A 361 -10.68 -29.99 -25.46
CA MET A 361 -12.09 -29.75 -25.72
C MET A 361 -12.60 -30.86 -26.65
N SER A 362 -13.38 -31.78 -26.08
CA SER A 362 -14.37 -32.51 -26.86
C SER A 362 -15.74 -31.96 -26.47
N SER A 363 -16.46 -31.53 -27.50
CA SER A 363 -17.82 -31.02 -27.46
C SER A 363 -18.81 -32.15 -27.21
N THR A 364 -19.70 -32.00 -26.22
CA THR A 364 -21.08 -32.49 -26.33
C THR A 364 -21.99 -31.85 -25.28
N SER A 365 -23.10 -31.31 -25.77
CA SER A 365 -24.29 -30.88 -25.05
C SER A 365 -25.05 -32.06 -24.42
N SER A 366 -25.66 -31.88 -23.25
CA SER A 366 -27.10 -32.18 -23.01
C SER A 366 -27.53 -32.06 -21.53
N TYR A 367 -28.64 -31.33 -21.37
CA TYR A 367 -29.78 -31.49 -20.45
C TYR A 367 -29.64 -31.83 -18.95
N SER A 368 -30.17 -30.88 -18.17
CA SER A 368 -30.86 -30.94 -16.87
C SER A 368 -31.32 -32.28 -16.29
N ALA A 369 -31.05 -32.48 -14.99
CA ALA A 369 -32.05 -32.83 -13.97
C ALA A 369 -31.46 -32.74 -12.55
N SER A 370 -32.27 -32.23 -11.64
CA SER A 370 -32.04 -32.06 -10.20
C SER A 370 -31.93 -33.37 -9.42
N THR A 371 -30.99 -33.49 -8.47
CA THR A 371 -31.28 -33.99 -7.10
C THR A 371 -30.06 -33.90 -6.15
N LYS A 372 -30.34 -33.52 -4.90
CA LYS A 372 -29.63 -33.82 -3.64
C LYS A 372 -28.17 -33.36 -3.52
N SER A 373 -27.97 -32.17 -2.94
CA SER A 373 -26.68 -31.73 -2.43
C SER A 373 -26.35 -32.41 -1.10
N SER A 374 -25.64 -33.53 -1.16
CA SER A 374 -24.81 -34.02 -0.07
C SER A 374 -23.67 -33.03 0.18
N VAL A 375 -23.48 -32.70 1.46
CA VAL A 375 -22.37 -31.90 2.00
C VAL A 375 -21.05 -32.49 1.50
N SER A 376 -20.38 -31.77 0.58
CA SER A 376 -18.97 -31.97 0.30
C SER A 376 -18.24 -30.71 0.72
N VAL A 377 -17.45 -30.84 1.79
CA VAL A 377 -16.46 -29.86 2.19
C VAL A 377 -15.41 -29.81 1.09
N LYS A 378 -15.67 -29.03 0.04
CA LYS A 378 -14.62 -28.63 -0.88
C LYS A 378 -13.68 -27.74 -0.08
N LYS A 379 -12.53 -28.29 0.30
CA LYS A 379 -11.35 -27.49 0.65
C LYS A 379 -11.09 -26.59 -0.56
N ASN A 380 -11.56 -25.35 -0.50
CA ASN A 380 -11.11 -24.30 -1.40
C ASN A 380 -9.63 -24.13 -1.10
N VAL A 381 -8.79 -24.84 -1.85
CA VAL A 381 -7.36 -24.53 -1.94
C VAL A 381 -7.32 -23.17 -2.61
N ILE A 382 -7.32 -22.11 -1.80
CA ILE A 382 -7.10 -20.75 -2.27
C ILE A 382 -5.70 -20.78 -2.88
N LEU A 383 -5.61 -20.79 -4.21
CA LEU A 383 -4.34 -20.70 -4.90
C LEU A 383 -3.63 -19.44 -4.41
N LYS A 384 -2.42 -19.64 -3.90
CA LYS A 384 -1.61 -18.57 -3.33
C LYS A 384 -1.06 -17.74 -4.49
N LEU A 385 -1.41 -16.45 -4.52
CA LEU A 385 -1.07 -15.55 -5.62
C LEU A 385 0.44 -15.29 -5.73
N TYR A 386 1.12 -15.33 -4.60
CA TYR A 386 2.56 -15.14 -4.45
C TYR A 386 3.05 -16.02 -3.28
N SER A 387 4.32 -16.43 -3.28
CA SER A 387 4.86 -17.29 -2.22
C SER A 387 5.12 -16.54 -0.92
N ASP A 388 5.38 -17.29 0.15
CA ASP A 388 5.78 -16.73 1.44
C ASP A 388 7.14 -16.02 1.37
N ILE A 389 7.33 -15.06 2.27
CA ILE A 389 8.64 -14.43 2.47
C ILE A 389 9.49 -15.40 3.27
N VAL A 390 10.67 -15.71 2.74
CA VAL A 390 11.71 -16.46 3.44
C VAL A 390 12.88 -15.51 3.66
N LEU A 391 13.00 -14.96 4.86
CA LEU A 391 14.09 -14.06 5.20
C LEU A 391 15.38 -14.87 5.37
N PRO A 392 16.51 -14.43 4.80
CA PRO A 392 17.80 -15.03 5.12
C PRO A 392 18.09 -14.96 6.61
N THR A 393 18.70 -16.03 7.14
CA THR A 393 19.06 -16.18 8.54
C THR A 393 19.97 -15.03 8.98
N LYS A 394 19.83 -14.60 10.25
CA LYS A 394 20.77 -13.64 10.83
C LYS A 394 22.17 -14.26 10.88
N GLU A 395 23.17 -13.51 10.44
CA GLU A 395 24.55 -13.98 10.52
C GLU A 395 24.97 -14.01 11.99
N ALA A 396 25.59 -15.11 12.43
CA ALA A 396 26.12 -15.23 13.78
C ALA A 396 27.35 -14.33 14.03
N LYS A 397 27.94 -13.77 12.96
CA LYS A 397 29.11 -12.90 13.05
C LYS A 397 28.68 -11.50 13.48
N ILE A 398 29.44 -10.92 14.41
CA ILE A 398 29.28 -9.52 14.83
C ILE A 398 29.34 -8.65 13.57
N PRO A 399 28.34 -7.77 13.31
CA PRO A 399 28.37 -6.89 12.17
C PRO A 399 29.64 -6.05 12.21
N TYR A 400 30.38 -5.98 11.10
CA TYR A 400 31.52 -5.09 10.99
C TYR A 400 31.08 -3.66 11.30
N PHE A 401 31.61 -3.11 12.40
CA PHE A 401 31.38 -1.73 12.77
C PHE A 401 32.49 -0.88 12.13
N PRO A 402 32.17 -0.02 11.16
CA PRO A 402 33.19 0.79 10.52
C PRO A 402 33.73 1.81 11.52
N SER A 403 34.99 2.20 11.36
CA SER A 403 35.65 3.21 12.22
C SER A 403 35.00 4.60 12.11
N HIS A 404 34.25 4.85 11.04
CA HIS A 404 33.46 6.05 10.79
C HIS A 404 32.17 5.65 10.03
N PHE A 405 31.11 6.43 10.18
CA PHE A 405 29.89 6.20 9.39
C PHE A 405 30.17 6.43 7.90
N PRO A 406 29.67 5.58 6.99
CA PRO A 406 29.88 5.78 5.56
C PRO A 406 29.14 7.03 5.07
N ASP A 407 29.85 7.91 4.38
CA ASP A 407 29.28 9.13 3.79
C ASP A 407 28.74 8.92 2.37
N ALA A 408 29.12 7.82 1.71
CA ALA A 408 28.70 7.53 0.35
C ALA A 408 27.19 7.21 0.30
N THR A 409 26.48 7.86 -0.61
CA THR A 409 25.05 7.64 -0.82
C THR A 409 24.80 6.53 -1.85
N GLU A 410 23.67 5.85 -1.69
CA GLU A 410 23.14 4.92 -2.70
C GLU A 410 22.56 5.68 -3.89
N GLU A 411 22.47 4.99 -5.02
CA GLU A 411 21.69 5.47 -6.15
C GLU A 411 20.20 5.46 -5.77
N ILE A 412 19.63 6.65 -5.64
CA ILE A 412 18.22 6.80 -5.28
C ILE A 412 17.37 6.54 -6.51
N ARG A 413 16.51 5.54 -6.43
CA ARG A 413 15.53 5.26 -7.46
C ARG A 413 14.59 6.46 -7.68
N PRO A 414 14.46 6.97 -8.91
CA PRO A 414 13.57 8.09 -9.20
C PRO A 414 12.11 7.65 -9.18
N CYS A 415 11.25 8.51 -8.64
CA CYS A 415 9.79 8.39 -8.75
C CYS A 415 9.30 8.89 -10.12
N SER A 416 8.13 8.43 -10.56
CA SER A 416 7.57 8.87 -11.84
C SER A 416 6.96 10.28 -11.75
N ASP A 417 7.72 11.27 -12.21
CA ASP A 417 7.24 12.66 -12.32
C ASP A 417 6.06 12.80 -13.30
N VAL A 418 6.04 11.97 -14.34
CA VAL A 418 4.92 11.92 -15.30
C VAL A 418 3.63 11.50 -14.60
N GLN A 419 3.65 10.45 -13.77
CA GLN A 419 2.47 10.04 -13.03
C GLN A 419 2.09 11.06 -11.96
N ARG A 420 3.07 11.65 -11.27
CA ARG A 420 2.82 12.74 -10.30
C ARG A 420 2.02 13.87 -10.92
N LEU A 421 2.51 14.43 -12.03
CA LEU A 421 1.84 15.53 -12.74
C LEU A 421 0.46 15.14 -13.25
N ARG A 422 0.31 13.90 -13.75
CA ARG A 422 -0.97 13.39 -14.21
C ARG A 422 -2.03 13.36 -13.10
N TRP A 423 -1.66 12.90 -11.90
CA TRP A 423 -2.56 12.88 -10.75
C TRP A 423 -2.89 14.28 -10.24
N LEU A 424 -1.92 15.19 -10.23
CA LEU A 424 -2.16 16.61 -9.91
C LEU A 424 -3.15 17.25 -10.90
N ASN A 425 -2.98 16.99 -12.20
CA ASN A 425 -3.89 17.49 -13.23
C ASN A 425 -5.28 16.87 -13.17
N ARG A 426 -5.41 15.62 -12.70
CA ARG A 426 -6.73 15.02 -12.40
C ARG A 426 -7.37 15.74 -11.22
N LEU A 427 -6.62 15.93 -10.14
CA LEU A 427 -7.14 16.58 -8.93
C LEU A 427 -7.62 18.00 -9.25
N ALA A 428 -6.84 18.77 -10.00
CA ALA A 428 -7.23 20.11 -10.45
C ALA A 428 -8.58 20.09 -11.21
N ARG A 429 -8.75 19.16 -12.15
CA ARG A 429 -10.01 18.98 -12.90
C ARG A 429 -11.19 18.51 -12.06
N ILE A 430 -10.95 17.82 -10.93
CA ILE A 430 -12.02 17.40 -10.03
C ILE A 430 -12.47 18.57 -9.14
N LEU A 431 -11.52 19.38 -8.68
CA LEU A 431 -11.79 20.52 -7.79
C LEU A 431 -12.32 21.75 -8.53
N TYR A 432 -11.92 21.91 -9.79
CA TYR A 432 -12.32 22.99 -10.70
C TYR A 432 -12.84 22.37 -12.01
N PRO A 433 -14.07 21.81 -11.99
CA PRO A 433 -14.64 21.06 -13.10
C PRO A 433 -14.93 21.90 -14.35
#